data_AF-A0A0F9E5A3-F1
#
_entry.id   AF-A0A0F9E5A3-F1
#
_cell.length_a   1.000
_cell.length_b   1.000
_cell.length_c   1.000
_cell.angle_alpha   90.00
_cell.angle_beta   90.00
_cell.angle_gamma   90.00
#
_symmetry.space_group_name_H-M   'P 1'
#
loop_
_entity.id
_entity.type
_entity.pdbx_description
1 polymer ?
#
loop_
_entity_poly.entity_id
_entity_poly.type
_entity_poly.pdbx_seq_one_letter_code
_entity_poly.pdbx_strand_id
1 'polypeptide(L)'
;VGGCAQAVCSRLGRCDLYEMSAYQARGRIMSEGYSIVYADPPWEVQGGPRWSGISGPSKPLPYPTMTVEEIKQLPVKELAAKDAHLYLWTINKYVEQAYAIARSWGFSVSCMLTWCKPRHGLGIGGAFVQTTEYLLFCRRGALETRTRVDTTWFLRERLRHSEKPSMFRDMIVKVSGDLPRIELFAREEPDGWDVWGNEVGSGVELSDLVGKPLHKAVSEKRPRKRRQHLPF
;
A
#
# COMPACT_ATOMS: atom_id res chain seq x y z
N VAL A 1 -27.83 39.50 13.52
CA VAL A 1 -26.41 39.09 13.42
C VAL A 1 -26.37 37.91 12.46
N GLY A 2 -25.86 38.09 11.25
CA GLY A 2 -25.98 37.09 10.19
C GLY A 2 -25.71 37.74 8.85
N GLY A 3 -24.44 38.03 8.59
CA GLY A 3 -23.99 38.67 7.37
C GLY A 3 -22.86 37.87 6.73
N CYS A 4 -22.88 37.88 5.40
CA CYS A 4 -21.78 37.59 4.49
C CYS A 4 -21.56 36.12 4.07
N ALA A 5 -22.34 35.69 3.08
CA ALA A 5 -21.96 34.61 2.16
C ALA A 5 -22.23 34.99 0.69
N GLN A 6 -22.14 36.28 0.35
CA GLN A 6 -22.22 36.77 -1.02
C GLN A 6 -21.19 37.88 -1.21
N ALA A 7 -19.99 37.52 -1.66
CA ALA A 7 -19.12 38.34 -2.51
C ALA A 7 -17.74 37.69 -2.68
N VAL A 8 -17.66 36.61 -3.46
CA VAL A 8 -16.44 36.30 -4.23
C VAL A 8 -16.87 35.77 -5.59
N CYS A 9 -17.43 36.66 -6.42
CA CYS A 9 -17.65 36.38 -7.83
C CYS A 9 -17.02 37.50 -8.65
N SER A 10 -15.75 37.34 -8.98
CA SER A 10 -15.17 37.78 -10.25
C SER A 10 -13.67 37.48 -10.26
N ARG A 11 -13.23 36.79 -11.31
CA ARG A 11 -11.84 36.39 -11.61
C ARG A 11 -11.32 35.16 -10.86
N LEU A 12 -11.79 33.98 -11.25
CA LEU A 12 -11.08 32.74 -10.96
C LEU A 12 -10.92 31.97 -12.25
N GLY A 13 -9.66 31.63 -12.55
CA GLY A 13 -9.25 30.97 -13.77
C GLY A 13 -9.64 29.50 -13.74
N ARG A 14 -9.45 28.82 -14.87
CA ARG A 14 -9.73 27.38 -15.02
C ARG A 14 -8.97 26.48 -14.03
N CYS A 15 -7.96 27.02 -13.33
CA CYS A 15 -7.16 26.33 -12.30
C CYS A 15 -7.87 26.23 -10.92
N ASP A 16 -8.76 27.16 -10.56
CA ASP A 16 -9.34 27.22 -9.20
C ASP A 16 -10.46 26.18 -8.98
N LEU A 17 -11.12 25.74 -10.06
CA LEU A 17 -12.15 24.70 -9.99
C LEU A 17 -11.56 23.31 -9.70
N TYR A 18 -10.35 23.03 -10.17
CA TYR A 18 -9.65 21.77 -9.88
C TYR A 18 -9.19 21.71 -8.42
N GLU A 19 -8.62 22.79 -7.88
CA GLU A 19 -8.20 22.84 -6.49
C GLU A 19 -9.38 22.75 -5.52
N MET A 20 -10.50 23.40 -5.83
CA MET A 20 -11.70 23.33 -4.99
C MET A 20 -12.38 21.96 -5.05
N SER A 21 -12.37 21.30 -6.22
CA SER A 21 -12.82 19.92 -6.37
C SER A 21 -11.92 18.93 -5.61
N ALA A 22 -10.61 19.10 -5.69
CA ALA A 22 -9.64 18.27 -4.96
C ALA A 22 -9.75 18.48 -3.44
N TYR A 23 -9.97 19.71 -2.98
CA TYR A 23 -10.17 20.04 -1.57
C TYR A 23 -11.47 19.44 -1.04
N GLN A 24 -12.57 19.55 -1.78
CA GLN A 24 -13.84 18.90 -1.42
C GLN A 24 -13.74 17.37 -1.43
N ALA A 25 -13.02 16.79 -2.40
CA ALA A 25 -12.76 15.36 -2.46
C ALA A 25 -11.94 14.88 -1.25
N ARG A 26 -10.86 15.60 -0.90
CA ARG A 26 -10.07 15.32 0.31
C ARG A 26 -10.90 15.49 1.57
N GLY A 27 -11.71 16.54 1.68
CA GLY A 27 -12.64 16.72 2.80
C GLY A 27 -13.63 15.55 2.93
N ARG A 28 -14.12 15.02 1.81
CA ARG A 28 -15.01 13.85 1.78
C ARG A 28 -14.30 12.57 2.20
N ILE A 29 -13.05 12.36 1.78
CA ILE A 29 -12.20 11.24 2.21
C ILE A 29 -12.00 11.26 3.73
N MET A 30 -11.72 12.45 4.29
CA MET A 30 -11.57 12.63 5.73
C MET A 30 -12.85 12.30 6.51
N SER A 31 -14.04 12.45 5.90
CA SER A 31 -15.33 12.16 6.54
C SER A 31 -15.87 10.76 6.28
N GLU A 32 -15.61 10.17 5.10
CA GLU A 32 -16.25 8.93 4.64
C GLU A 32 -15.26 7.74 4.53
N GLY A 33 -13.95 7.99 4.55
CA GLY A 33 -12.88 6.99 4.43
C GLY A 33 -12.59 6.56 2.99
N TYR A 34 -11.66 5.62 2.84
CA TYR A 34 -11.25 5.06 1.53
C TYR A 34 -12.09 3.85 1.14
N SER A 35 -12.74 3.90 -0.02
CA SER A 35 -13.47 2.76 -0.58
C SER A 35 -12.55 1.66 -1.10
N ILE A 36 -11.29 1.97 -1.37
CA ILE A 36 -10.28 1.01 -1.84
C ILE A 36 -9.02 1.17 -0.98
N VAL A 37 -8.60 0.08 -0.35
CA VAL A 37 -7.31 0.00 0.33
C VAL A 37 -6.44 -1.01 -0.41
N TYR A 38 -5.25 -0.58 -0.82
CA TYR A 38 -4.22 -1.43 -1.39
C TYR A 38 -3.01 -1.44 -0.46
N ALA A 39 -2.50 -2.60 -0.08
CA ALA A 39 -1.43 -2.69 0.91
C ALA A 39 -0.38 -3.73 0.54
N ASP A 40 0.90 -3.35 0.66
CA ASP A 40 2.07 -4.24 0.52
C ASP A 40 2.94 -4.21 1.79
N PRO A 41 2.52 -4.88 2.88
CA PRO A 41 3.23 -4.77 4.15
C PRO A 41 4.70 -5.21 4.06
N PRO A 42 5.62 -4.55 4.79
CA PRO A 42 7.02 -4.90 4.83
C PRO A 42 7.24 -6.09 5.76
N TRP A 43 6.77 -7.27 5.36
CA TRP A 43 6.82 -8.50 6.15
C TRP A 43 8.21 -8.79 6.70
N GLU A 44 8.31 -9.27 7.95
CA GLU A 44 9.56 -9.69 8.57
C GLU A 44 10.14 -10.96 7.90
N VAL A 45 10.91 -10.73 6.84
CA VAL A 45 11.64 -11.78 6.12
C VAL A 45 13.11 -11.42 6.00
N GLN A 46 13.91 -12.44 5.74
CA GLN A 46 15.31 -12.28 5.40
C GLN A 46 15.48 -12.50 3.90
N GLY A 47 16.41 -11.77 3.28
CA GLY A 47 16.82 -11.98 1.91
C GLY A 47 17.53 -13.33 1.76
N GLY A 48 17.25 -14.03 0.66
CA GLY A 48 17.95 -15.25 0.31
C GLY A 48 19.44 -14.99 -0.03
N PRO A 49 20.26 -16.05 -0.05
CA PRO A 49 21.65 -15.95 -0.50
C PRO A 49 21.74 -15.40 -1.93
N ARG A 50 22.89 -14.80 -2.28
CA ARG A 50 23.14 -14.35 -3.66
C ARG A 50 22.97 -15.53 -4.62
N TRP A 51 22.48 -15.22 -5.82
CA TRP A 51 22.20 -16.16 -6.89
C TRP A 51 23.50 -16.77 -7.46
N SER A 52 24.16 -17.63 -6.69
CA SER A 52 25.37 -18.35 -7.08
C SER A 52 25.31 -19.84 -6.73
N GLY A 53 24.09 -20.39 -6.59
CA GLY A 53 23.85 -21.83 -6.63
C GLY A 53 24.19 -22.63 -5.37
N ILE A 54 24.52 -21.99 -4.24
CA ILE A 54 24.86 -22.70 -3.00
C ILE A 54 24.13 -22.06 -1.81
N SER A 55 23.59 -22.92 -0.95
CA SER A 55 23.09 -22.59 0.38
C SER A 55 24.04 -21.64 1.10
N GLY A 56 23.56 -20.44 1.40
CA GLY A 56 24.28 -19.43 2.17
C GLY A 56 23.37 -18.80 3.22
N PRO A 57 23.93 -18.12 4.22
CA PRO A 57 23.13 -17.52 5.27
C PRO A 57 22.20 -16.46 4.68
N SER A 58 20.96 -16.48 5.13
CA SER A 58 19.99 -15.41 4.88
C SER A 58 20.55 -14.08 5.38
N LYS A 59 20.28 -13.00 4.64
CA LYS A 59 20.75 -11.65 4.98
C LYS A 59 19.58 -10.76 5.39
N PRO A 60 19.79 -9.79 6.30
CA PRO A 60 18.79 -8.76 6.57
C PRO A 60 18.42 -8.01 5.29
N LEU A 61 17.15 -7.57 5.21
CA LEU A 61 16.70 -6.68 4.15
C LEU A 61 17.31 -5.27 4.33
N PRO A 62 17.49 -4.50 3.23
CA PRO A 62 18.06 -3.16 3.29
C PRO A 62 17.06 -2.09 3.79
N TYR A 63 15.91 -2.48 4.32
CA TYR A 63 14.83 -1.61 4.81
C TYR A 63 14.16 -2.20 6.06
N PRO A 64 13.52 -1.37 6.91
CA PRO A 64 12.79 -1.84 8.08
C PRO A 64 11.63 -2.77 7.70
N THR A 65 11.42 -3.80 8.51
CA THR A 65 10.27 -4.71 8.42
C THR A 65 9.33 -4.53 9.60
N MET A 66 8.11 -5.04 9.48
CA MET A 66 7.11 -5.08 10.54
C MET A 66 6.75 -6.52 10.89
N THR A 67 6.53 -6.75 12.18
CA THR A 67 5.91 -7.96 12.71
C THR A 67 4.44 -8.03 12.31
N VAL A 68 3.86 -9.23 12.41
CA VAL A 68 2.44 -9.46 12.11
C VAL A 68 1.55 -8.63 13.04
N GLU A 69 1.94 -8.53 14.31
CA GLU A 69 1.23 -7.78 15.35
C GLU A 69 1.23 -6.28 15.05
N GLU A 70 2.37 -5.70 14.66
CA GLU A 70 2.45 -4.30 14.25
C GLU A 70 1.59 -4.02 13.01
N ILE A 71 1.58 -4.92 12.02
CA ILE A 71 0.73 -4.78 10.84
C ILE A 71 -0.76 -4.83 11.23
N LYS A 72 -1.16 -5.76 12.10
CA LYS A 72 -2.54 -5.86 12.59
C LYS A 72 -3.01 -4.58 13.31
N GLN A 73 -2.11 -3.89 14.00
CA GLN A 73 -2.40 -2.67 14.77
C GLN A 73 -2.53 -1.42 13.90
N LEU A 74 -2.23 -1.50 12.60
CA LEU A 74 -2.46 -0.37 11.69
C LEU A 74 -3.95 0.00 11.67
N PRO A 75 -4.28 1.30 11.64
CA PRO A 75 -5.64 1.82 11.77
C PRO A 75 -6.44 1.69 10.46
N VAL A 76 -6.25 0.60 9.72
CA VAL A 76 -6.89 0.40 8.40
C VAL A 76 -8.41 0.32 8.51
N LYS A 77 -8.91 -0.17 9.64
CA LYS A 77 -10.35 -0.24 9.90
C LYS A 77 -10.98 1.15 9.93
N GLU A 78 -10.29 2.11 10.55
CA GLU A 78 -10.68 3.51 10.68
C GLU A 78 -10.49 4.27 9.36
N LEU A 79 -9.43 3.94 8.60
CA LEU A 79 -9.16 4.55 7.30
C LEU A 79 -10.17 4.17 6.22
N ALA A 80 -10.65 2.93 6.23
CA ALA A 80 -11.53 2.45 5.17
C ALA A 80 -12.94 3.05 5.30
N ALA A 81 -13.64 3.16 4.17
CA ALA A 81 -15.05 3.56 4.08
C ALA A 81 -15.99 2.40 4.43
N LYS A 82 -17.19 2.68 4.95
CA LYS A 82 -18.15 1.65 5.40
C LYS A 82 -18.28 0.48 4.41
N ASP A 83 -18.40 0.82 3.13
CA ASP A 83 -18.41 -0.10 2.01
C ASP A 83 -17.07 0.02 1.26
N ALA A 84 -16.23 -1.01 1.33
CA ALA A 84 -14.86 -0.95 0.83
C ALA A 84 -14.32 -2.30 0.33
N HIS A 85 -13.32 -2.22 -0.54
CA HIS A 85 -12.48 -3.33 -0.93
C HIS A 85 -11.08 -3.19 -0.34
N LEU A 86 -10.49 -4.33 0.03
CA LEU A 86 -9.09 -4.43 0.44
C LEU A 86 -8.36 -5.37 -0.52
N TYR A 87 -7.17 -4.95 -0.92
CA TYR A 87 -6.22 -5.70 -1.72
C TYR A 87 -4.91 -5.79 -0.92
N LEU A 88 -4.64 -6.94 -0.31
CA LEU A 88 -3.52 -7.13 0.61
C LEU A 88 -2.50 -8.11 0.04
N TRP A 89 -1.30 -7.63 -0.31
CA TRP A 89 -0.21 -8.50 -0.75
C TRP A 89 0.30 -9.38 0.39
N THR A 90 0.64 -10.62 0.05
CA THR A 90 1.29 -11.57 0.94
C THR A 90 2.19 -12.54 0.16
N ILE A 91 2.96 -13.32 0.90
CA ILE A 91 3.87 -14.36 0.41
C ILE A 91 3.54 -15.68 1.12
N ASN A 92 4.08 -16.80 0.63
CA ASN A 92 3.84 -18.14 1.17
C ASN A 92 3.95 -18.22 2.71
N LYS A 93 4.97 -17.56 3.29
CA LYS A 93 5.21 -17.55 4.75
C LYS A 93 4.06 -16.94 5.56
N TYR A 94 3.31 -16.00 4.98
CA TYR A 94 2.34 -15.14 5.70
C TYR A 94 0.90 -15.28 5.19
N VAL A 95 0.57 -16.37 4.48
CA VAL A 95 -0.79 -16.56 3.95
C VAL A 95 -1.82 -16.57 5.08
N GLU A 96 -1.63 -17.39 6.12
CA GLU A 96 -2.58 -17.46 7.26
C GLU A 96 -2.68 -16.13 8.00
N GLN A 97 -1.55 -15.45 8.20
CA GLN A 97 -1.45 -14.18 8.89
C GLN A 97 -2.13 -13.06 8.09
N ALA A 98 -2.03 -13.07 6.75
CA ALA A 98 -2.72 -12.11 5.90
C ALA A 98 -4.25 -12.26 6.00
N TYR A 99 -4.76 -13.49 6.10
CA TYR A 99 -6.19 -13.72 6.36
C TYR A 99 -6.59 -13.20 7.74
N ALA A 100 -5.75 -13.41 8.77
CA ALA A 100 -6.01 -12.88 10.10
C ALA A 100 -5.98 -11.34 10.15
N ILE A 101 -5.03 -10.71 9.44
CA ILE A 101 -4.90 -9.25 9.30
C ILE A 101 -6.11 -8.66 8.59
N ALA A 102 -6.53 -9.22 7.46
CA ALA A 102 -7.70 -8.75 6.74
C ALA A 102 -8.96 -8.74 7.63
N ARG A 103 -9.14 -9.80 8.42
CA ARG A 103 -10.24 -9.90 9.40
C ARG A 103 -10.11 -8.87 10.53
N SER A 104 -8.91 -8.65 11.08
CA SER A 104 -8.72 -7.65 12.15
C SER A 104 -8.97 -6.22 11.67
N TRP A 105 -8.67 -5.93 10.39
CA TRP A 105 -9.00 -4.66 9.76
C TRP A 105 -10.49 -4.51 9.39
N GLY A 106 -11.31 -5.52 9.68
CA GLY A 106 -12.77 -5.47 9.48
C GLY A 106 -13.22 -5.87 8.07
N PHE A 107 -12.42 -6.65 7.35
CA PHE A 107 -12.78 -7.16 6.02
C PHE A 107 -13.03 -8.67 6.05
N SER A 108 -13.97 -9.12 5.22
CA SER A 108 -14.19 -10.53 4.90
C SER A 108 -13.39 -10.90 3.66
N VAL A 109 -12.63 -11.99 3.75
CA VAL A 109 -11.83 -12.49 2.62
C VAL A 109 -12.76 -13.06 1.55
N SER A 110 -12.56 -12.66 0.29
CA SER A 110 -13.34 -13.14 -0.85
C SER A 110 -12.55 -14.14 -1.70
N CYS A 111 -11.39 -13.74 -2.23
CA CYS A 111 -10.56 -14.63 -3.05
C CYS A 111 -9.08 -14.27 -2.99
N MET A 112 -8.23 -15.24 -3.31
CA MET A 112 -6.78 -15.04 -3.44
C MET A 112 -6.41 -14.95 -4.91
N LEU A 113 -5.74 -13.86 -5.27
CA LEU A 113 -5.15 -13.65 -6.58
C LEU A 113 -3.66 -14.03 -6.54
N THR A 114 -3.11 -14.47 -7.65
CA THR A 114 -1.74 -14.99 -7.74
C THR A 114 -0.96 -14.27 -8.83
N TRP A 115 0.13 -13.61 -8.45
CA TRP A 115 1.13 -13.16 -9.41
C TRP A 115 2.10 -14.31 -9.69
N CYS A 116 2.00 -14.86 -10.89
CA CYS A 116 2.89 -15.90 -11.41
C CYS A 116 4.11 -15.24 -12.06
N LYS A 117 5.30 -15.53 -11.53
CA LYS A 117 6.58 -15.03 -12.02
C LYS A 117 7.22 -16.11 -12.90
N PRO A 118 7.57 -15.82 -14.17
CA PRO A 118 8.37 -16.74 -14.98
C PRO A 118 9.59 -17.25 -14.21
N ARG A 119 9.92 -18.53 -14.43
CA ARG A 119 11.08 -19.15 -13.78
C ARG A 119 12.34 -18.43 -14.25
N HIS A 120 13.18 -18.02 -13.31
CA HIS A 120 14.45 -17.37 -13.61
C HIS A 120 15.65 -18.21 -13.12
N GLY A 121 15.49 -19.55 -13.02
CA GLY A 121 16.46 -20.52 -12.48
C GLY A 121 16.30 -20.83 -10.98
N LEU A 122 17.40 -21.08 -10.26
CA LEU A 122 17.47 -21.41 -8.81
C LEU A 122 17.06 -20.25 -7.87
N GLY A 123 15.79 -20.16 -7.48
CA GLY A 123 15.31 -19.15 -6.52
C GLY A 123 15.23 -19.62 -5.07
N ILE A 124 14.75 -18.73 -4.18
CA ILE A 124 14.49 -19.06 -2.77
C ILE A 124 13.46 -20.19 -2.70
N GLY A 125 13.82 -21.25 -1.99
CA GLY A 125 13.00 -22.45 -1.84
C GLY A 125 13.87 -23.69 -1.66
N GLY A 126 13.34 -24.69 -0.96
CA GLY A 126 13.95 -26.02 -0.87
C GLY A 126 13.49 -26.88 -2.04
N ALA A 127 12.63 -27.85 -1.76
CA ALA A 127 12.05 -28.74 -2.78
C ALA A 127 11.30 -27.99 -3.91
N PHE A 128 10.73 -26.82 -3.63
CA PHE A 128 10.01 -26.00 -4.59
C PHE A 128 10.50 -24.55 -4.55
N VAL A 129 10.91 -24.04 -5.72
CA VAL A 129 11.31 -22.64 -5.89
C VAL A 129 10.06 -21.75 -5.87
N GLN A 130 10.07 -20.74 -5.00
CA GLN A 130 8.96 -19.80 -4.88
C GLN A 130 8.91 -18.88 -6.11
N THR A 131 7.89 -19.09 -6.94
CA THR A 131 7.65 -18.37 -8.20
C THR A 131 6.34 -17.60 -8.21
N THR A 132 5.69 -17.49 -7.06
CA THR A 132 4.42 -16.80 -6.90
C THR A 132 4.42 -15.86 -5.71
N GLU A 133 3.66 -14.78 -5.85
CA GLU A 133 3.21 -13.92 -4.75
C GLU A 133 1.69 -13.80 -4.81
N TYR A 134 1.05 -13.44 -3.69
CA TYR A 134 -0.40 -13.51 -3.57
C TYR A 134 -0.98 -12.14 -3.22
N LEU A 135 -2.12 -11.80 -3.79
CA LEU A 135 -2.88 -10.60 -3.47
C LEU A 135 -4.26 -11.02 -2.99
N LEU A 136 -4.54 -10.79 -1.71
CA LEU A 136 -5.82 -11.14 -1.10
C LEU A 136 -6.85 -10.08 -1.41
N PHE A 137 -7.93 -10.45 -2.10
CA PHE A 137 -9.09 -9.61 -2.32
C PHE A 137 -10.12 -9.83 -1.22
N CYS A 138 -10.48 -8.76 -0.52
CA CYS A 138 -11.40 -8.77 0.60
C CYS A 138 -12.46 -7.69 0.43
N ARG A 139 -13.59 -7.87 1.11
CA ARG A 139 -14.76 -7.00 1.02
C ARG A 139 -15.21 -6.56 2.40
N ARG A 140 -15.74 -5.35 2.48
CA ARG A 140 -16.40 -4.78 3.64
C ARG A 140 -17.69 -4.11 3.19
N GLY A 141 -18.77 -4.33 3.94
CA GLY A 141 -20.07 -3.77 3.61
C GLY A 141 -20.60 -4.28 2.27
N ALA A 142 -21.27 -3.40 1.53
CA ALA A 142 -22.02 -3.71 0.31
C ALA A 142 -21.40 -3.14 -0.98
N LEU A 143 -20.11 -2.80 -0.98
CA LEU A 143 -19.46 -2.27 -2.19
C LEU A 143 -19.48 -3.32 -3.30
N GLU A 144 -20.07 -2.97 -4.44
CA GLU A 144 -20.14 -3.83 -5.62
C GLU A 144 -18.89 -3.72 -6.49
N THR A 145 -18.56 -4.81 -7.19
CA THR A 145 -17.52 -4.81 -8.22
C THR A 145 -18.10 -4.35 -9.56
N ARG A 146 -17.41 -3.44 -10.24
CA ARG A 146 -17.80 -2.87 -11.53
C ARG A 146 -17.47 -3.78 -12.71
N THR A 147 -16.39 -4.53 -12.60
CA THR A 147 -15.89 -5.39 -13.68
C THR A 147 -15.57 -6.78 -13.16
N ARG A 148 -15.95 -7.80 -13.94
CA ARG A 148 -15.53 -9.18 -13.74
C ARG A 148 -14.18 -9.45 -14.41
N VAL A 149 -13.31 -10.17 -13.73
CA VAL A 149 -12.05 -10.69 -14.27
C VAL A 149 -12.12 -12.22 -14.23
N ASP A 150 -12.01 -12.86 -15.39
CA ASP A 150 -12.18 -14.32 -15.53
C ASP A 150 -10.89 -15.11 -15.25
N THR A 151 -10.08 -14.63 -14.31
CA THR A 151 -8.88 -15.33 -13.83
C THR A 151 -8.50 -14.86 -12.43
N THR A 152 -7.85 -15.74 -11.66
CA THR A 152 -7.22 -15.42 -10.37
C THR A 152 -5.70 -15.47 -10.44
N TRP A 153 -5.11 -15.71 -11.62
CA TRP A 153 -3.66 -15.78 -11.78
C TRP A 153 -3.17 -14.90 -12.94
N PHE A 154 -2.02 -14.27 -12.74
CA PHE A 154 -1.48 -13.24 -13.64
C PHE A 154 0.00 -13.52 -13.90
N LEU A 155 0.34 -13.87 -15.14
CA LEU A 155 1.74 -14.06 -15.55
C LEU A 155 2.40 -12.71 -15.80
N ARG A 156 3.39 -12.32 -14.99
CA ARG A 156 4.18 -11.09 -15.17
C ARG A 156 5.63 -11.29 -14.75
N GLU A 157 6.53 -10.62 -15.45
CA GLU A 157 7.98 -10.69 -15.17
C GLU A 157 8.32 -10.18 -13.78
N ARG A 158 9.44 -10.69 -13.23
CA ARG A 158 9.98 -10.20 -11.97
C ARG A 158 10.55 -8.80 -12.17
N LEU A 159 10.18 -7.88 -11.30
CA LEU A 159 10.72 -6.53 -11.26
C LEU A 159 11.83 -6.42 -10.21
N ARG A 160 12.22 -5.20 -9.83
CA ARG A 160 13.18 -4.98 -8.72
C ARG A 160 12.64 -5.61 -7.43
N HIS A 161 13.51 -5.75 -6.42
CA HIS A 161 13.16 -6.43 -5.18
C HIS A 161 11.87 -5.85 -4.56
N SER A 162 10.92 -6.74 -4.26
CA SER A 162 9.58 -6.43 -3.76
C SER A 162 8.70 -5.56 -4.68
N GLU A 163 9.16 -5.10 -5.85
CA GLU A 163 8.37 -4.27 -6.78
C GLU A 163 7.20 -5.04 -7.38
N LYS A 164 6.00 -4.50 -7.16
CA LYS A 164 4.75 -5.08 -7.63
C LYS A 164 4.39 -4.50 -9.01
N PRO A 165 3.88 -5.29 -9.96
CA PRO A 165 3.51 -4.78 -11.27
C PRO A 165 2.41 -3.71 -11.18
N SER A 166 2.61 -2.56 -11.82
CA SER A 166 1.66 -1.43 -11.84
C SER A 166 0.27 -1.83 -12.35
N MET A 167 0.18 -2.82 -13.25
CA MET A 167 -1.07 -3.42 -13.75
C MET A 167 -2.07 -3.77 -12.63
N PHE A 168 -1.61 -4.15 -11.43
CA PHE A 168 -2.52 -4.46 -10.33
C PHE A 168 -3.31 -3.23 -9.87
N ARG A 169 -2.71 -2.03 -9.89
CA ARG A 169 -3.42 -0.78 -9.58
C ARG A 169 -4.53 -0.53 -10.60
N ASP A 170 -4.23 -0.65 -11.89
CA ASP A 170 -5.20 -0.48 -12.97
C ASP A 170 -6.34 -1.49 -12.87
N MET A 171 -6.02 -2.75 -12.57
CA MET A 171 -6.99 -3.81 -12.35
C MET A 171 -7.88 -3.49 -11.15
N ILE A 172 -7.31 -3.01 -10.04
CA ILE A 172 -8.07 -2.63 -8.84
C ILE A 172 -9.08 -1.53 -9.16
N VAL A 173 -8.66 -0.47 -9.86
CA VAL A 173 -9.54 0.64 -10.27
C VAL A 173 -10.63 0.13 -11.23
N LYS A 174 -10.28 -0.75 -12.18
CA LYS A 174 -11.26 -1.34 -13.10
C LYS A 174 -12.31 -2.21 -12.38
N VAL A 175 -11.89 -2.99 -11.39
CA VAL A 175 -12.76 -3.92 -10.65
C VAL A 175 -13.60 -3.19 -9.62
N SER A 176 -13.04 -2.23 -8.89
CA SER A 176 -13.72 -1.53 -7.79
C SER A 176 -14.42 -0.24 -8.22
N GLY A 177 -13.98 0.38 -9.33
CA GLY A 177 -14.42 1.68 -9.80
C GLY A 177 -13.42 2.80 -9.48
N ASP A 178 -13.63 3.96 -10.10
CA ASP A 178 -12.89 5.18 -9.82
C ASP A 178 -13.40 5.80 -8.51
N LEU A 179 -12.96 5.24 -7.39
CA LEU A 179 -13.36 5.62 -6.04
C LEU A 179 -12.16 6.09 -5.23
N PRO A 180 -12.38 6.81 -4.11
CA PRO A 180 -11.31 7.16 -3.18
C PRO A 180 -10.50 5.94 -2.77
N ARG A 181 -9.18 6.05 -2.96
CA ARG A 181 -8.25 4.92 -2.84
C ARG A 181 -6.92 5.33 -2.24
N ILE A 182 -6.39 4.46 -1.40
CA ILE A 182 -5.09 4.62 -0.76
C ILE A 182 -4.20 3.40 -0.98
N GLU A 183 -2.93 3.65 -1.24
CA GLU A 183 -1.88 2.64 -1.20
C GLU A 183 -1.02 2.79 0.07
N LEU A 184 -1.03 1.74 0.89
CA LEU A 184 -0.20 1.61 2.08
C LEU A 184 1.11 0.90 1.72
N PHE A 185 2.21 1.44 2.24
CA PHE A 185 3.59 1.05 1.94
C PHE A 185 4.01 1.32 0.50
N ALA A 186 3.47 2.38 -0.09
CA ALA A 186 3.80 2.79 -1.45
C ALA A 186 5.27 3.23 -1.56
N ARG A 187 5.84 3.01 -2.75
CA ARG A 187 7.17 3.51 -3.15
C ARG A 187 7.13 4.50 -4.30
N GLU A 188 5.95 4.70 -4.87
CA GLU A 188 5.67 5.61 -5.97
C GLU A 188 4.36 6.34 -5.68
N GLU A 189 4.14 7.46 -6.34
CA GLU A 189 2.92 8.27 -6.27
C GLU A 189 2.14 8.13 -7.58
N PRO A 190 1.36 7.05 -7.78
CA PRO A 190 0.59 6.87 -8.99
C PRO A 190 -0.62 7.82 -9.02
N ASP A 191 -0.94 8.34 -10.21
CA ASP A 191 -2.04 9.29 -10.38
C ASP A 191 -3.37 8.77 -9.82
N GLY A 192 -4.03 9.63 -9.03
CA GLY A 192 -5.31 9.33 -8.41
C GLY A 192 -5.26 8.35 -7.24
N TRP A 193 -4.07 8.03 -6.70
CA TRP A 193 -3.93 7.31 -5.44
C TRP A 193 -3.39 8.24 -4.36
N ASP A 194 -4.02 8.23 -3.19
CA ASP A 194 -3.35 8.70 -1.99
C ASP A 194 -2.34 7.63 -1.57
N VAL A 195 -1.20 8.05 -1.02
CA VAL A 195 -0.13 7.13 -0.66
C VAL A 195 0.37 7.37 0.76
N TRP A 196 0.72 6.26 1.41
CA TRP A 196 1.44 6.27 2.66
C TRP A 196 2.62 5.30 2.55
N GLY A 197 3.85 5.77 2.76
CA GLY A 197 5.04 4.93 2.67
C GLY A 197 6.31 5.69 3.06
N ASN A 198 7.36 4.95 3.43
CA ASN A 198 8.63 5.54 3.90
C ASN A 198 9.53 6.06 2.77
N GLU A 199 9.21 5.75 1.50
CA GLU A 199 10.02 6.05 0.32
C GLU A 199 9.37 7.08 -0.63
N VAL A 200 8.19 7.59 -0.28
CA VAL A 200 7.45 8.63 -1.00
C VAL A 200 7.27 9.86 -0.11
N GLY A 201 6.96 11.02 -0.70
CA GLY A 201 6.54 12.16 0.09
C GLY A 201 5.18 11.83 0.66
N SER A 202 5.10 11.37 1.91
CA SER A 202 3.84 10.97 2.55
C SER A 202 2.76 12.02 2.32
N GLY A 203 1.82 11.75 1.41
CA GLY A 203 0.69 12.64 1.12
C GLY A 203 -0.33 12.68 2.27
N VAL A 204 -0.16 11.79 3.25
CA VAL A 204 -1.02 11.58 4.41
C VAL A 204 -0.15 11.18 5.61
N GLU A 205 -0.25 11.89 6.73
CA GLU A 205 0.24 11.39 8.03
C GLU A 205 -0.89 10.54 8.65
N LEU A 206 -0.63 9.26 8.93
CA LEU A 206 -1.65 8.36 9.52
C LEU A 206 -2.20 8.87 10.86
N SER A 207 -1.44 9.70 11.58
CA SER A 207 -1.89 10.37 12.80
C SER A 207 -3.03 11.36 12.56
N ASP A 208 -3.04 12.01 11.40
CA ASP A 208 -4.00 13.07 11.07
C ASP A 208 -5.37 12.48 10.70
N LEU A 209 -5.41 11.18 10.38
CA LEU A 209 -6.63 10.42 10.08
C LEU A 209 -7.23 9.71 11.31
N VAL A 210 -6.45 9.53 12.39
CA VAL A 210 -6.84 8.67 13.52
C VAL A 210 -7.03 9.45 14.82
N GLY A 211 -6.68 10.74 14.85
CA GLY A 211 -6.82 11.58 16.05
C GLY A 211 -5.99 11.10 17.25
N LYS A 212 -5.04 10.19 17.02
CA LYS A 212 -4.10 9.67 18.01
C LYS A 212 -2.72 9.52 17.37
N PRO A 213 -1.64 9.88 18.08
CA PRO A 213 -0.30 9.68 17.58
C PRO A 213 -0.02 8.18 17.46
N LEU A 214 0.15 7.70 16.23
CA LEU A 214 0.84 6.43 15.99
C LEU A 214 2.32 6.67 16.31
N HIS A 215 2.91 5.81 17.15
CA HIS A 215 4.35 5.85 17.38
C HIS A 215 5.05 5.69 16.03
N LYS A 216 5.71 6.76 15.56
CA LYS A 216 6.63 6.68 14.43
C LYS A 216 7.63 5.58 14.78
N ALA A 217 7.74 4.55 13.95
CA ALA A 217 8.85 3.60 14.03
C ALA A 217 10.12 4.45 13.99
N VAL A 218 10.86 4.45 15.11
CA VAL A 218 11.96 5.38 15.34
C VAL A 218 13.04 5.10 14.31
N SER A 219 13.08 5.91 13.25
CA SER A 219 14.27 6.07 12.43
C SER A 219 15.26 6.87 13.28
N GLU A 220 16.20 6.18 13.92
CA GLU A 220 17.41 6.82 14.42
C GLU A 220 18.06 7.59 13.26
N LYS A 221 17.99 8.92 13.32
CA LYS A 221 18.69 9.78 12.38
C LYS A 221 20.18 9.50 12.53
N ARG A 222 20.77 8.82 11.53
CA ARG A 222 22.23 8.74 11.40
C ARG A 222 22.81 10.16 11.49
N PRO A 223 23.80 10.42 12.36
CA PRO A 223 24.43 11.72 12.42
C PRO A 223 25.11 12.01 11.08
N ARG A 224 24.84 13.19 10.52
CA ARG A 224 25.54 13.71 9.33
C ARG A 224 27.03 13.72 9.64
N LYS A 225 27.81 12.90 8.92
CA LYS A 225 29.28 13.00 8.94
C LYS A 225 29.64 14.42 8.52
N ARG A 226 30.16 15.22 9.46
CA ARG A 226 30.86 16.47 9.14
C ARG A 226 32.01 16.09 8.22
N ARG A 227 32.03 16.64 7.00
CA ARG A 227 33.24 16.69 6.18
C ARG A 227 34.29 17.43 7.00
N GLN A 228 35.28 16.71 7.52
CA GLN A 228 36.50 17.34 8.00
C GLN A 228 37.31 17.69 6.76
N HIS A 229 37.51 18.98 6.55
CA HIS A 229 38.55 19.50 5.68
C HIS A 229 39.90 19.02 6.25
N LEU A 230 40.66 18.27 5.46
CA LEU A 230 42.09 18.11 5.69
C LEU A 230 42.78 19.32 5.07
N PRO A 231 43.61 20.07 5.82
CA PRO A 231 44.56 20.99 5.22
C PRO A 231 45.84 20.23 4.83
N PHE A 232 46.29 20.49 3.60
CA PHE A 232 47.61 20.24 2.99
C PHE A 232 48.26 18.86 3.17
#